data_AF-A0A8I3MHW4-F1
#
_entry.id   AF-A0A8I3MHW4-F1
#
_cell.length_a   1.000
_cell.length_b   1.000
_cell.length_c   1.000
_cell.angle_alpha   90.00
_cell.angle_beta   90.00
_cell.angle_gamma   90.00
#
_symmetry.space_group_name_H-M   'P 1'
#
loop_
_entity.id
_entity.type
_entity.pdbx_description
1 polymer ?
#
loop_
_entity_poly.entity_id
_entity_poly.type
_entity_poly.pdbx_seq_one_letter_code
_entity_poly.pdbx_strand_id
1 'polypeptide(L)'
;MQFLSAVSPHPFSTPSWKVETKYSTRVLTGNWVEERRKGLPHRHLLAGHQEPCRRHLISTYDDHYNRRGHNPALPARRTWNGHQLLWLPERSDFPLLAPPTNYGLYEQLRRRWLAPKAAPRESIYTSSYPSPPVCAMSRREHAIPVPPPRLHPVPRL
;
A
#
# COMPACT_ATOMS: atom_id res chain seq x y z
N MET A 1 37.75 45.16 -11.55
CA MET A 1 38.05 43.71 -11.43
C MET A 1 36.88 42.94 -12.04
N GLN A 2 37.02 42.50 -13.30
CA GLN A 2 36.00 41.72 -14.01
C GLN A 2 36.19 40.24 -13.66
N PHE A 3 35.15 39.59 -13.13
CA PHE A 3 35.17 38.15 -12.87
C PHE A 3 34.78 37.39 -14.14
N LEU A 4 35.74 36.68 -14.75
CA LEU A 4 35.49 35.73 -15.83
C LEU A 4 34.76 34.50 -15.26
N SER A 5 33.54 34.24 -15.73
CA SER A 5 32.81 33.02 -15.41
C SER A 5 33.45 31.84 -16.15
N ALA A 6 33.91 30.83 -15.40
CA ALA A 6 34.45 29.59 -15.95
C ALA A 6 33.43 28.90 -16.87
N VAL A 7 33.79 28.73 -18.14
CA VAL A 7 33.05 27.91 -19.10
C VAL A 7 33.36 26.44 -18.77
N SER A 8 32.37 25.69 -18.30
CA SER A 8 32.54 24.25 -18.07
C SER A 8 32.69 23.52 -19.43
N PRO A 9 33.69 22.65 -19.62
CA PRO A 9 33.88 21.96 -20.88
C PRO A 9 32.72 21.00 -21.18
N HIS A 10 32.23 21.05 -22.42
CA HIS A 10 31.20 20.12 -22.91
C HIS A 10 31.79 18.70 -23.06
N PRO A 11 31.11 17.63 -22.61
CA PRO A 11 31.58 16.27 -22.77
C PRO A 11 31.54 15.87 -24.26
N PHE A 12 32.65 15.29 -24.76
CA PHE A 12 32.90 14.94 -26.17
C PHE A 12 31.93 13.93 -26.83
N SER A 13 30.88 13.48 -26.15
CA SER A 13 30.03 12.35 -26.56
C SER A 13 28.61 12.73 -27.01
N THR A 14 28.25 14.02 -27.03
CA THR A 14 26.93 14.45 -27.55
C THR A 14 26.98 14.60 -29.07
N PRO A 15 26.13 13.88 -29.83
CA PRO A 15 26.10 14.00 -31.29
C PRO A 15 25.62 15.40 -31.72
N SER A 16 26.17 15.93 -32.82
CA SER A 16 25.98 17.32 -33.28
C SER A 16 24.54 17.73 -33.54
N TRP A 17 23.63 16.78 -33.81
CA TRP A 17 22.21 17.03 -34.01
C TRP A 17 21.44 17.27 -32.71
N LYS A 18 22.05 17.03 -31.54
CA LYS A 18 21.43 17.19 -30.22
C LYS A 18 22.02 18.38 -29.47
N VAL A 19 21.64 19.58 -29.92
CA VAL A 19 22.00 20.83 -29.24
C VAL A 19 21.00 21.09 -28.11
N GLU A 20 21.35 20.70 -26.89
CA GLU A 20 20.58 21.04 -25.69
C GLU A 20 21.10 22.36 -25.09
N THR A 21 20.28 23.41 -25.11
CA THR A 21 20.63 24.68 -24.47
C THR A 21 20.61 24.52 -22.94
N LYS A 22 21.79 24.59 -22.31
CA LYS A 22 21.90 24.62 -20.85
C LYS A 22 21.84 26.06 -20.34
N TYR A 23 20.77 26.39 -19.65
CA TYR A 23 20.58 27.72 -19.06
C TYR A 23 21.06 27.73 -17.60
N SER A 24 21.54 28.89 -17.15
CA SER A 24 21.84 29.12 -15.73
C SER A 24 20.57 29.00 -14.90
N THR A 25 20.67 28.46 -13.67
CA THR A 25 19.55 28.38 -12.71
C THR A 25 18.99 29.75 -12.32
N ARG A 26 19.67 30.85 -12.66
CA ARG A 26 19.17 32.23 -12.51
C ARG A 26 18.00 32.53 -13.45
N VAL A 27 17.97 31.89 -14.62
CA VAL A 27 16.94 32.06 -15.63
C VAL A 27 15.80 31.09 -15.37
N LEU A 28 14.56 31.56 -15.49
CA LEU A 28 13.35 30.77 -15.23
C LEU A 28 12.97 29.87 -16.43
N THR A 29 13.95 29.17 -17.00
CA THR A 29 13.78 28.34 -18.20
C THR A 29 14.27 26.92 -17.93
N GLY A 30 13.53 25.91 -18.41
CA GLY A 30 13.81 24.50 -18.14
C GLY A 30 13.53 24.11 -16.69
N ASN A 31 14.28 23.13 -16.16
CA ASN A 31 14.08 22.58 -14.82
C ASN A 31 14.69 23.42 -13.69
N TRP A 32 14.67 24.76 -13.82
CA TRP A 32 15.35 25.70 -12.92
C TRP A 32 14.86 25.59 -11.46
N VAL A 33 13.59 25.27 -11.28
CA VAL A 33 12.93 25.11 -9.98
C VAL A 33 13.55 23.96 -9.19
N GLU A 34 13.64 22.77 -9.81
CA GLU A 34 14.23 21.59 -9.19
C GLU A 34 15.72 21.81 -8.90
N GLU A 35 16.47 22.38 -9.85
CA GLU A 35 17.91 22.66 -9.67
C GLU A 35 18.20 23.59 -8.49
N ARG A 36 17.36 24.61 -8.25
CA ARG A 36 17.48 25.48 -7.06
C ARG A 36 17.01 24.81 -5.77
N ARG A 37 16.17 23.79 -5.86
CA ARG A 37 15.55 23.09 -4.72
C ARG A 37 16.33 21.84 -4.29
N LYS A 38 17.35 21.42 -5.05
CA LYS A 38 18.29 20.35 -4.67
C LYS A 38 18.86 20.63 -3.27
N GLY A 39 18.46 19.81 -2.29
CA GLY A 39 18.91 19.91 -0.89
C GLY A 39 17.83 20.33 0.12
N LEU A 40 16.66 20.81 -0.33
CA LEU A 40 15.52 21.10 0.54
C LEU A 40 14.55 19.90 0.59
N PRO A 41 14.08 19.48 1.78
CA PRO A 41 13.12 18.39 1.86
C PRO A 41 11.75 18.84 1.32
N HIS A 42 11.12 17.97 0.53
CA HIS A 42 9.85 18.21 -0.16
C HIS A 42 8.73 18.76 0.74
N ARG A 43 8.68 18.33 2.01
CA ARG A 43 7.71 18.81 3.00
C ARG A 43 7.73 20.34 3.14
N HIS A 44 8.90 20.98 3.06
CA HIS A 44 9.00 22.44 3.22
C HIS A 44 8.66 23.19 1.94
N LEU A 45 8.53 22.48 0.81
CA LEU A 45 8.25 23.05 -0.50
C LEU A 45 6.78 22.98 -0.85
N LEU A 46 6.13 21.84 -0.56
CA LEU A 46 4.74 21.59 -0.94
C LEU A 46 3.77 21.55 0.23
N ALA A 47 4.23 21.54 1.50
CA ALA A 47 3.28 21.59 2.60
C ALA A 47 2.65 22.98 2.70
N GLY A 48 1.32 23.00 2.83
CA GLY A 48 0.58 24.16 3.25
C GLY A 48 0.95 24.58 4.68
N HIS A 49 0.51 25.77 5.07
CA HIS A 49 0.82 26.36 6.37
C HIS A 49 0.35 25.47 7.52
N GLN A 50 1.31 24.94 8.30
CA GLN A 50 1.10 24.16 9.53
C GLN A 50 0.23 22.88 9.39
N GLU A 51 -0.04 22.42 8.17
CA GLU A 51 -0.81 21.21 7.94
C GLU A 51 0.10 19.96 8.00
N PRO A 52 -0.16 19.01 8.90
CA PRO A 52 0.59 17.76 8.88
C PRO A 52 0.21 16.95 7.62
N CYS A 53 1.23 16.48 6.90
CA CYS A 53 1.10 15.80 5.59
C CYS A 53 0.22 14.53 5.55
N ARG A 54 -0.37 14.09 6.66
CA ARG A 54 -1.13 12.83 6.78
C ARG A 54 -2.35 12.94 7.70
N ARG A 55 -3.10 14.05 7.65
CA ARG A 55 -4.31 14.22 8.46
C ARG A 55 -5.61 13.78 7.77
N HIS A 56 -5.68 13.90 6.45
CA HIS A 56 -6.92 13.75 5.68
C HIS A 56 -7.00 12.36 5.03
N LEU A 57 -7.50 11.38 5.80
CA LEU A 57 -7.60 9.97 5.37
C LEU A 57 -9.02 9.55 4.98
N ILE A 58 -9.99 10.47 5.08
CA ILE A 58 -11.41 10.25 4.82
C ILE A 58 -11.84 11.23 3.75
N SER A 59 -12.46 10.72 2.69
CA SER A 59 -13.06 11.54 1.64
C SER A 59 -14.43 12.05 2.08
N THR A 60 -14.88 13.15 1.47
CA THR A 60 -16.25 13.68 1.68
C THR A 60 -17.33 12.66 1.31
N TYR A 61 -17.05 11.81 0.32
CA TYR A 61 -17.91 10.68 -0.06
C TYR A 61 -18.03 9.66 1.07
N ASP A 62 -16.91 9.19 1.63
CA ASP A 62 -16.90 8.20 2.72
C ASP A 62 -17.63 8.72 3.96
N ASP A 63 -17.42 10.00 4.30
CA ASP A 63 -18.12 10.66 5.40
C ASP A 63 -19.64 10.64 5.22
N HIS A 64 -20.11 11.01 4.03
CA HIS A 64 -21.54 11.12 3.74
C HIS A 64 -22.24 9.75 3.83
N TYR A 65 -21.64 8.70 3.29
CA TYR A 65 -22.21 7.35 3.32
C TYR A 65 -22.16 6.71 4.71
N ASN A 66 -21.03 6.84 5.41
CA ASN A 66 -20.87 6.27 6.74
C ASN A 66 -21.50 7.14 7.86
N ARG A 67 -22.04 8.32 7.51
CA ARG A 67 -22.66 9.29 8.43
C ARG A 67 -21.77 9.64 9.63
N ARG A 68 -20.44 9.69 9.44
CA ARG A 68 -19.47 9.87 10.53
C ARG A 68 -19.41 11.31 11.05
N GLY A 69 -19.60 12.29 10.16
CA GLY A 69 -19.31 13.70 10.35
C GLY A 69 -20.54 14.60 10.35
N HIS A 70 -21.69 14.10 10.77
CA HIS A 70 -22.82 14.98 11.09
C HIS A 70 -22.49 15.76 12.37
N ASN A 71 -21.78 16.89 12.22
CA ASN A 71 -21.57 17.84 13.29
C ASN A 71 -22.60 18.96 13.15
N PRO A 72 -23.62 19.05 14.03
CA PRO A 72 -24.65 20.08 13.96
C PRO A 72 -24.10 21.49 14.22
N ALA A 73 -22.87 21.62 14.75
CA ALA A 73 -22.24 22.91 15.02
C ALA A 73 -21.58 23.56 13.78
N LEU A 74 -21.45 22.84 12.65
CA LEU A 74 -20.85 23.37 11.42
C LEU A 74 -21.92 23.92 10.46
N PRO A 75 -21.67 25.06 9.80
CA PRO A 75 -22.60 25.61 8.82
C PRO A 75 -22.68 24.70 7.57
N ALA A 76 -23.90 24.39 7.15
CA ALA A 76 -24.14 23.52 5.99
C ALA A 76 -23.78 24.18 4.64
N ARG A 77 -23.80 25.52 4.57
CA ARG A 77 -23.52 26.33 3.37
C ARG A 77 -22.69 27.56 3.73
N ARG A 78 -21.95 28.08 2.75
CA ARG A 78 -21.09 29.26 2.86
C ARG A 78 -21.95 30.47 3.06
N THR A 79 -21.49 31.33 3.95
CA THR A 79 -22.11 32.63 4.20
C THR A 79 -21.08 33.71 3.92
N TRP A 80 -21.53 34.79 3.26
CA TRP A 80 -20.67 35.96 3.04
C TRP A 80 -20.62 36.78 4.32
N ASN A 81 -19.43 37.02 4.86
CA ASN A 81 -19.26 37.91 5.99
C ASN A 81 -18.91 39.32 5.49
N GLY A 82 -19.87 40.24 5.59
CA GLY A 82 -19.70 41.63 5.14
C GLY A 82 -18.66 42.43 5.94
N HIS A 83 -18.43 42.10 7.20
CA HIS A 83 -17.43 42.80 8.03
C HIS A 83 -16.00 42.41 7.68
N GLN A 84 -15.79 41.15 7.30
CA GLN A 84 -14.47 40.62 6.97
C GLN A 84 -14.22 40.55 5.47
N LEU A 85 -15.25 40.77 4.64
CA LEU A 85 -15.21 40.66 3.18
C LEU A 85 -14.70 39.29 2.70
N LEU A 86 -15.13 38.22 3.38
CA LEU A 86 -14.71 36.85 3.13
C LEU A 86 -15.92 35.92 3.08
N TRP A 87 -15.83 34.90 2.23
CA TRP A 87 -16.71 33.73 2.35
C TRP A 87 -16.27 32.92 3.56
N LEU A 88 -17.18 32.73 4.52
CA LEU A 88 -16.90 31.87 5.66
C LEU A 88 -16.82 30.40 5.20
N PRO A 89 -15.93 29.59 5.81
CA PRO A 89 -15.78 28.20 5.44
C PRO A 89 -17.05 27.38 5.66
N GLU A 90 -17.32 26.45 4.77
CA GLU A 90 -18.43 25.49 4.84
C GLU A 90 -18.03 24.22 5.61
N ARG A 91 -19.00 23.35 5.86
CA ARG A 91 -18.75 21.98 6.33
C ARG A 91 -17.67 21.25 5.50
N SER A 92 -17.58 21.47 4.19
CA SER A 92 -16.57 20.82 3.32
C SER A 92 -15.14 21.24 3.62
N ASP A 93 -14.95 22.42 4.23
CA ASP A 93 -13.64 23.01 4.47
C ASP A 93 -13.04 22.55 5.81
N PHE A 94 -13.82 21.82 6.60
CA PHE A 94 -13.38 21.18 7.84
C PHE A 94 -13.21 19.68 7.61
N PRO A 95 -12.02 19.23 7.16
CA PRO A 95 -11.79 17.82 6.90
C PRO A 95 -11.83 17.02 8.21
N LEU A 96 -12.44 15.84 8.16
CA LEU A 96 -12.52 14.97 9.32
C LEU A 96 -11.17 14.33 9.65
N LEU A 97 -10.76 14.52 10.90
CA LEU A 97 -9.53 13.95 11.45
C LEU A 97 -9.84 12.65 12.19
N ALA A 98 -10.08 11.59 11.41
CA ALA A 98 -10.35 10.27 11.95
C ALA A 98 -9.54 9.21 11.18
N PRO A 99 -9.33 8.02 11.79
CA PRO A 99 -8.71 6.91 11.08
C PRO A 99 -9.54 6.50 9.86
N PRO A 100 -8.90 6.00 8.79
CA PRO A 100 -9.57 5.65 7.55
C PRO A 100 -10.56 4.51 7.74
N THR A 101 -11.67 4.57 7.00
CA THR A 101 -12.64 3.48 6.94
C THR A 101 -12.08 2.35 6.07
N ASN A 102 -11.33 1.45 6.69
CA ASN A 102 -10.67 0.36 5.95
C ASN A 102 -11.52 -0.91 5.79
N TYR A 103 -12.77 -0.96 6.30
CA TYR A 103 -13.69 -2.12 6.24
C TYR A 103 -13.03 -3.50 6.44
N GLY A 104 -11.97 -3.60 7.26
CA GLY A 104 -11.19 -4.84 7.45
C GLY A 104 -10.21 -5.21 6.32
N LEU A 105 -10.16 -4.48 5.20
CA LEU A 105 -9.22 -4.69 4.08
C LEU A 105 -7.77 -4.66 4.55
N TYR A 106 -7.42 -3.67 5.39
CA TYR A 106 -6.07 -3.55 5.94
C TYR A 106 -5.69 -4.80 6.75
N GLU A 107 -6.59 -5.29 7.60
CA GLU A 107 -6.35 -6.49 8.40
C GLU A 107 -6.20 -7.73 7.52
N GLN A 108 -7.03 -7.85 6.47
CA GLN A 108 -6.93 -8.95 5.51
C GLN A 108 -5.60 -8.94 4.75
N LEU A 109 -5.18 -7.77 4.26
CA LEU A 109 -3.89 -7.60 3.59
C LEU A 109 -2.72 -7.88 4.53
N ARG A 110 -2.80 -7.39 5.77
CA ARG A 110 -1.80 -7.63 6.80
C ARG A 110 -1.65 -9.12 7.10
N ARG A 111 -2.76 -9.85 7.24
CA ARG A 111 -2.75 -11.32 7.39
C ARG A 111 -2.08 -12.00 6.20
N ARG A 112 -2.41 -11.58 4.97
CA ARG A 112 -1.83 -12.16 3.75
C ARG A 112 -0.33 -11.90 3.64
N TRP A 113 0.16 -10.73 4.03
CA TRP A 113 1.58 -10.39 3.96
C TRP A 113 2.41 -11.05 5.07
N LEU A 114 1.81 -11.22 6.25
CA LEU A 114 2.46 -11.93 7.36
C LEU A 114 2.37 -13.46 7.22
N ALA A 115 1.51 -13.97 6.34
CA ALA A 115 1.44 -15.39 6.07
C ALA A 115 2.81 -15.90 5.58
N PRO A 116 3.40 -16.91 6.24
CA PRO A 116 4.65 -17.48 5.79
C PRO A 116 4.47 -18.02 4.37
N LYS A 117 5.49 -17.85 3.52
CA LYS A 117 5.49 -18.48 2.20
C LYS A 117 5.48 -20.00 2.38
N ALA A 118 4.70 -20.68 1.52
CA ALA A 118 4.58 -22.14 1.50
C ALA A 118 5.96 -22.80 1.57
N ALA A 119 6.03 -23.94 2.27
CA ALA A 119 7.29 -24.63 2.45
C ALA A 119 7.93 -24.91 1.08
N PRO A 120 9.27 -24.87 0.95
CA PRO A 120 9.98 -24.93 -0.33
C PRO A 120 9.74 -26.21 -1.18
N ARG A 121 8.88 -27.14 -0.75
CA ARG A 121 8.57 -28.40 -1.42
C ARG A 121 7.06 -28.68 -1.58
N GLU A 122 6.20 -27.73 -1.26
CA GLU A 122 4.76 -27.88 -1.48
C GLU A 122 4.42 -27.49 -2.92
N SER A 123 4.11 -28.48 -3.76
CA SER A 123 3.57 -28.22 -5.09
C SER A 123 2.15 -27.65 -4.98
N ILE A 124 1.70 -26.89 -5.99
CA ILE A 124 0.32 -26.35 -6.05
C ILE A 124 -0.71 -27.49 -5.91
N TYR A 125 -0.43 -28.66 -6.50
CA TYR A 125 -1.29 -29.82 -6.40
C TYR A 125 -1.41 -30.32 -4.96
N THR A 126 -0.29 -30.47 -4.26
CA THR A 126 -0.24 -30.92 -2.86
C THR A 126 -0.93 -29.94 -1.90
N SER A 127 -0.81 -28.63 -2.12
CA SER A 127 -1.48 -27.62 -1.29
C SER A 127 -2.98 -27.51 -1.56
N SER A 128 -3.41 -27.77 -2.80
CA SER A 128 -4.82 -27.63 -3.20
C SER A 128 -5.66 -28.85 -2.83
N TYR A 129 -5.05 -30.03 -2.84
CA TYR A 129 -5.69 -31.30 -2.50
C TYR A 129 -5.08 -31.89 -1.23
N PRO A 130 -5.54 -31.47 -0.03
CA PRO A 130 -5.07 -32.08 1.21
C PRO A 130 -5.45 -33.56 1.25
N SER A 131 -4.62 -34.38 1.88
CA SER A 131 -4.93 -35.79 2.09
C SER A 131 -6.24 -35.90 2.87
N PRO A 132 -7.23 -36.65 2.38
CA PRO A 132 -8.50 -36.82 3.09
C PRO A 132 -8.24 -37.46 4.47
N PRO A 133 -9.11 -37.21 5.47
CA PRO A 133 -8.95 -37.80 6.79
C PRO A 133 -8.93 -39.32 6.69
N VAL A 134 -8.19 -39.99 7.57
CA VAL A 134 -8.00 -41.45 7.53
C VAL A 134 -9.33 -42.22 7.55
N CYS A 135 -10.38 -41.66 8.17
CA CYS A 135 -11.72 -42.23 8.16
C CYS A 135 -12.42 -42.26 6.80
N ALA A 136 -11.99 -41.43 5.84
CA ALA A 136 -12.48 -41.45 4.45
C ALA A 136 -11.73 -42.48 3.59
N MET A 137 -10.59 -42.99 4.06
CA MET A 137 -9.84 -44.05 3.39
C MET A 137 -10.49 -45.40 3.73
N SER A 138 -10.69 -46.26 2.74
CA SER A 138 -11.20 -47.60 3.03
C SER A 138 -10.16 -48.39 3.83
N ARG A 139 -10.58 -48.93 4.97
CA ARG A 139 -9.75 -49.83 5.76
C ARG A 139 -9.69 -51.16 5.04
N ARG A 140 -8.54 -51.50 4.44
CA ARG A 140 -8.31 -52.85 3.94
C ARG A 140 -8.15 -53.78 5.14
N GLU A 141 -9.19 -54.55 5.42
CA GLU A 141 -9.10 -55.67 6.33
C GLU A 141 -8.52 -56.85 5.56
N HIS A 142 -7.30 -57.26 5.91
CA HIS A 142 -6.72 -58.49 5.39
C HIS A 142 -7.35 -59.68 6.12
N ALA A 143 -7.72 -60.73 5.40
CA ALA A 143 -8.16 -61.97 6.02
C ALA A 143 -7.04 -62.48 6.95
N ILE A 144 -7.34 -62.63 8.24
CA ILE A 144 -6.44 -63.28 9.18
C ILE A 144 -6.30 -64.73 8.71
N PRO A 145 -5.10 -65.22 8.38
CA PRO A 145 -4.94 -66.60 7.94
C PRO A 145 -5.38 -67.53 9.07
N VAL A 146 -6.47 -68.26 8.86
CA VAL A 146 -6.91 -69.29 9.79
C VAL A 146 -5.94 -70.47 9.67
N PRO A 147 -5.25 -70.87 10.75
CA PRO A 147 -4.39 -72.04 10.68
C PRO A 147 -5.25 -73.28 10.33
N PRO A 148 -4.80 -74.16 9.43
CA PRO A 148 -5.57 -75.31 9.02
C PRO A 148 -5.87 -76.21 10.23
N PRO A 149 -7.09 -76.81 10.30
CA PRO A 149 -7.43 -77.73 11.38
C PRO A 149 -6.47 -78.92 11.39
N ARG A 150 -5.91 -79.23 12.56
CA ARG A 150 -5.00 -80.37 12.74
C ARG A 150 -5.80 -81.66 12.53
N LEU A 151 -5.50 -82.38 11.45
CA LEU A 151 -6.26 -83.57 11.03
C LEU A 151 -6.01 -84.83 11.88
N HIS A 152 -5.07 -84.83 12.84
CA HIS A 152 -4.77 -86.02 13.63
C HIS A 152 -4.47 -85.71 15.10
N PRO A 153 -5.02 -86.49 16.06
CA PRO A 153 -4.63 -86.40 17.45
C PRO A 153 -3.19 -86.94 17.63
N VAL A 154 -2.38 -86.21 18.39
CA VAL A 154 -1.03 -86.65 18.80
C VAL A 154 -1.19 -87.89 19.68
N PRO A 155 -0.56 -89.04 19.35
CA PRO A 155 -0.63 -90.23 20.19
C PRO A 155 0.00 -89.94 21.55
N ARG A 156 -0.74 -90.24 22.62
CA ARG A 156 -0.23 -90.18 24.00
C ARG A 156 0.53 -91.49 24.26
N LEU A 157 1.80 -91.36 24.64
CA LEU A 157 2.63 -92.45 25.17
C LEU A 157 2.14 -92.86 26.57
#